data_AF-A0A8S3F414-F1
#
_entry.id   AF-A0A8S3F414-F1
#
_cell.length_a   1.000
_cell.length_b   1.000
_cell.length_c   1.000
_cell.angle_alpha   90.00
_cell.angle_beta   90.00
_cell.angle_gamma   90.00
#
_symmetry.space_group_name_H-M   'P 1'
#
loop_
_entity.id
_entity.type
_entity.pdbx_description
1 polymer ?
#
loop_
_entity_poly.entity_id
_entity_poly.type
_entity_poly.pdbx_seq_one_letter_code
_entity_poly.pdbx_strand_id
1 'polypeptide(L)' 'EHLAHLNEICGILKNARFRLNPEKCEIARTQTDYLGHQISNGEIRPSSYNISGLLNTKVPQT' A
#
# COMPACT_ATOMS: atom_id res chain seq x y z
N GLU A 1 14.00 -7.89 -12.46
CA GLU A 1 12.57 -7.72 -12.77
C GLU A 1 11.97 -6.47 -12.11
N HIS A 2 11.96 -6.34 -10.78
CA HIS A 2 11.36 -5.18 -10.07
C HIS A 2 11.83 -3.80 -10.55
N LEU A 3 13.13 -3.61 -10.80
CA LEU A 3 13.68 -2.34 -11.34
C LEU A 3 13.18 -2.01 -12.75
N ALA A 4 12.91 -3.03 -13.57
CA ALA A 4 12.38 -2.83 -14.92
C ALA A 4 10.93 -2.33 -14.85
N HIS A 5 10.10 -2.94 -14.01
CA HIS A 5 8.73 -2.49 -13.75
C HIS A 5 8.69 -1.06 -13.19
N LEU A 6 9.57 -0.74 -12.23
CA LEU A 6 9.66 0.62 -11.68
C LEU A 6 10.02 1.65 -12.76
N ASN A 7 10.94 1.33 -13.65
CA ASN A 7 11.34 2.25 -14.72
C ASN A 7 10.18 2.51 -15.70
N GLU A 8 9.43 1.47 -16.06
CA GLU A 8 8.25 1.59 -16.92
C GLU A 8 7.14 2.44 -16.26
N ILE A 9 6.79 2.13 -15.01
CA ILE A 9 5.75 2.84 -14.26
C ILE A 9 6.15 4.31 -14.05
N CYS A 10 7.41 4.57 -13.66
CA CYS A 10 7.92 5.94 -13.50
C CYS A 10 7.91 6.70 -14.84
N GLY A 11 8.20 6.03 -15.96
CA GLY A 11 8.10 6.61 -17.30
C GLY A 11 6.66 7.05 -17.63
N ILE A 12 5.68 6.18 -17.37
CA ILE A 12 4.26 6.48 -17.57
C ILE A 12 3.81 7.65 -16.69
N LEU A 13 4.16 7.64 -15.40
CA LEU A 13 3.81 8.70 -14.46
C LEU A 13 4.42 10.04 -14.88
N LYS A 14 5.68 10.03 -15.33
CA LYS A 14 6.37 11.22 -15.85
C LYS A 14 5.68 11.78 -17.10
N ASN A 15 5.28 10.91 -18.04
CA ASN A 15 4.56 11.31 -19.25
C ASN A 15 3.20 11.92 -18.93
N ALA A 16 2.50 11.37 -17.94
CA ALA A 16 1.24 11.88 -17.44
C ALA A 16 1.39 13.09 -16.49
N ARG A 17 2.59 13.68 -16.35
CA ARG A 17 2.90 14.85 -15.49
C ARG A 17 2.60 14.64 -14.00
N PHE A 18 2.51 13.39 -13.54
CA PHE A 18 2.42 13.11 -12.11
C PHE A 18 3.77 13.27 -11.43
N ARG A 19 3.74 13.74 -10.19
CA ARG A 19 4.93 13.92 -9.36
C ARG A 19 4.85 12.96 -8.19
N LEU A 20 5.82 12.06 -8.11
CA LEU A 20 5.96 11.13 -6.99
C LEU A 20 6.41 11.89 -5.74
N ASN A 21 5.87 11.51 -4.58
CA ASN A 21 6.35 12.00 -3.29
C ASN A 21 7.30 10.96 -2.68
N PRO A 22 8.63 11.19 -2.69
CA PRO A 22 9.61 10.21 -2.21
C PRO A 22 9.43 9.87 -0.72
N GLU A 23 8.90 10.79 0.10
CA GLU A 23 8.67 10.53 1.52
C GLU A 23 7.59 9.49 1.77
N LYS A 24 6.65 9.34 0.83
CA LYS A 24 5.55 8.36 0.89
C LYS A 24 5.80 7.12 0.03
N CYS A 25 6.91 7.08 -0.70
CA CYS A 25 7.22 5.97 -1.60
C CYS A 25 7.97 4.88 -0.85
N GLU A 26 7.34 3.71 -0.70
CA GLU A 26 7.98 2.50 -0.22
C GLU A 26 8.44 1.64 -1.40
N ILE A 27 9.74 1.63 -1.68
CA ILE A 27 10.34 0.89 -2.81
C ILE A 27 11.19 -0.25 -2.27
N ALA A 28 11.17 -1.40 -2.94
CA ALA A 28 11.97 -2.59 -2.62
C ALA A 28 11.78 -3.11 -1.18
N ARG A 29 10.56 -3.02 -0.64
CA ARG A 29 10.19 -3.57 0.66
C ARG A 29 9.63 -4.99 0.52
N THR A 30 9.98 -5.86 1.45
CA THR A 30 9.45 -7.24 1.51
C THR A 30 8.00 -7.29 2.02
N GLN A 31 7.59 -6.26 2.75
CA GLN A 31 6.26 -6.09 3.32
C GLN A 31 5.81 -4.65 3.12
N THR A 32 4.56 -4.44 2.71
CA THR A 32 3.96 -3.12 2.51
C THR A 32 2.48 -3.14 2.85
N ASP A 33 1.97 -2.05 3.41
CA ASP A 33 0.55 -1.85 3.63
C ASP A 33 -0.07 -1.18 2.39
N TYR A 34 -1.02 -1.87 1.76
CA TYR A 34 -1.73 -1.39 0.59
C TYR A 34 -3.24 -1.63 0.74
N LEU A 35 -4.03 -0.55 0.57
CA LEU A 35 -5.50 -0.57 0.67
C LEU A 35 -6.03 -1.20 1.98
N GLY A 36 -5.32 -1.01 3.10
CA GLY A 36 -5.71 -1.59 4.39
C GLY A 36 -5.40 -3.09 4.52
N HIS A 37 -4.58 -3.63 3.64
CA HIS A 37 -4.01 -4.96 3.72
C HIS A 37 -2.49 -4.89 3.83
N GLN A 38 -1.92 -5.75 4.67
CA GLN A 38 -0.50 -6.00 4.73
C GLN A 38 -0.17 -7.09 3.71
N ILE A 39 0.64 -6.74 2.71
CA ILE A 39 1.10 -7.67 1.67
C ILE A 39 2.52 -8.11 2.06
N SER A 40 2.79 -9.40 2.06
CA SER A 40 4.10 -9.96 2.42
C SER A 40 4.37 -11.25 1.67
N ASN A 41 5.41 -11.30 0.84
CA ASN A 41 5.90 -12.51 0.16
C ASN A 41 4.79 -13.47 -0.37
N GLY A 42 3.75 -12.94 -1.03
CA GLY A 42 2.64 -13.71 -1.58
C GLY A 42 1.46 -13.96 -0.63
N GLU A 43 1.56 -13.56 0.63
CA GLU A 43 0.46 -13.55 1.60
C GLU A 43 -0.18 -12.16 1.66
N ILE A 44 -1.52 -12.15 1.73
CA ILE A 44 -2.31 -10.93 1.95
C ILE A 44 -3.01 -11.09 3.29
N ARG A 45 -2.73 -10.19 4.23
CA ARG A 45 -3.34 -10.17 5.56
C ARG A 45 -4.05 -8.83 5.78
N PRO A 46 -5.16 -8.77 6.53
CA PRO A 46 -5.75 -7.50 6.91
C PRO A 46 -4.78 -6.68 7.76
N SER A 47 -4.67 -5.38 7.48
CA SER A 47 -3.81 -4.48 8.26
C SER A 47 -4.30 -4.37 9.70
N SER A 48 -3.37 -4.21 10.63
CA SER A 48 -3.66 -4.07 12.06
C SER A 48 -4.57 -2.88 12.36
N TYR A 49 -4.55 -1.84 11.52
CA TYR A 49 -5.46 -0.70 11.59
C TYR A 49 -6.93 -1.12 11.43
N ASN A 50 -7.22 -1.92 10.40
CA ASN A 50 -8.57 -2.41 10.12
C ASN A 50 -9.07 -3.36 11.22
N ILE A 51 -8.19 -4.21 11.73
CA ILE A 51 -8.52 -5.11 12.85
C ILE A 51 -8.84 -4.31 14.11
N SER A 52 -8.00 -3.32 14.44
CA SER A 52 -8.21 -2.44 15.60
C SER A 52 -9.49 -1.63 15.47
N GLY A 53 -9.78 -1.15 14.25
CA GLY A 53 -11.02 -0.45 13.93
C GLY A 53 -12.24 -1.31 14.23
N LEU A 54 -12.24 -2.58 13.78
CA LEU A 54 -13.32 -3.53 14.04
C LEU A 54 -13.49 -3.83 15.54
N LEU A 55 -12.39 -4.12 16.25
CA LEU A 55 -12.42 -4.43 17.68
C LEU A 55 -12.93 -3.26 18.54
N ASN A 56 -12.66 -2.02 18.11
CA ASN A 56 -13.07 -0.82 18.82
C ASN A 56 -14.45 -0.30 18.36
N THR A 57 -15.14 -0.99 17.44
CA THR A 57 -16.48 -0.59 17.05
C THR A 57 -17.45 -0.78 18.22
N LYS A 58 -18.14 0.32 18.59
CA LYS A 58 -19.23 0.24 19.55
C LYS A 58 -20.39 -0.52 18.92
N VAL A 59 -21.05 -1.36 19.70
CA VAL A 59 -22.30 -2.00 19.27
C VAL A 59 -23.30 -0.90 18.86
N PRO A 60 -23.94 -1.02 17.68
CA PRO A 60 -24.89 -0.03 17.23
C PRO A 60 -26.04 0.06 18.24
N GLN A 61 -26.36 1.28 18.65
CA GLN A 61 -27.52 1.58 19.50
C GLN A 61 -28.66 2.08 18.60
N THR A 62 -29.83 1.47 18.74
CA THR A 62 -31.11 1.85 18.10
C THR A 62 -31.63 3.19 18.59
#